data_AF-A0A952HQ02-F1
#
_entry.id   AF-A0A952HQ02-F1
#
_cell.length_a   1.000
_cell.length_b   1.000
_cell.length_c   1.000
_cell.angle_alpha   90.00
_cell.angle_beta   90.00
_cell.angle_gamma   90.00
#
_symmetry.space_group_name_H-M   'P 1'
#
loop_
_entity.id
_entity.type
_entity.pdbx_description
1 polymer ?
#
loop_
_entity_poly.entity_id
_entity_poly.type
_entity_poly.pdbx_seq_one_letter_code
_entity_poly.pdbx_strand_id
1 'polypeptide(L)'
;MSNTLDTNPEHEAVFELLPWWVNNTLTTEEHSRVREHVENCALCQQEAETLGHQTTVLSMDSDAAYANTSVESQLNSVLQRIDSDPQSHDSIQSVKQPSLYQRLLRQLVAEAPLRWAAVAATGLLVFILGVQLWSVETADDYTVLSSGVGSAETLQISVGFLASVSSEEAEQVLGEFVEDWNYPVTTRQVANSRYVIEYDDSISVPEVHAIYSELENHPWIEHVELLP
;
A
#
# COMPACT_ATOMS: atom_id res chain seq x y z
N MET A 1 -31.14 -33.11 -5.40
CA MET A 1 -31.54 -31.90 -6.14
C MET A 1 -30.29 -31.44 -6.86
N SER A 2 -30.23 -31.71 -8.15
CA SER A 2 -29.01 -31.56 -8.95
C SER A 2 -28.86 -30.11 -9.38
N ASN A 3 -27.88 -29.40 -8.81
CA ASN A 3 -27.38 -28.12 -9.35
C ASN A 3 -26.61 -28.44 -10.63
N THR A 4 -27.32 -28.52 -11.76
CA THR A 4 -26.69 -28.37 -13.06
C THR A 4 -26.34 -26.89 -13.19
N LEU A 5 -25.04 -26.60 -13.08
CA LEU A 5 -24.44 -25.33 -13.49
C LEU A 5 -24.92 -25.03 -14.91
N ASP A 6 -25.90 -24.14 -15.03
CA ASP A 6 -26.29 -23.54 -16.29
C ASP A 6 -25.11 -22.68 -16.75
N THR A 7 -24.16 -23.32 -17.44
CA THR A 7 -23.12 -22.65 -18.23
C THR A 7 -23.77 -22.13 -19.51
N ASN A 8 -24.83 -21.32 -19.37
CA ASN A 8 -25.40 -20.56 -20.45
C ASN A 8 -24.53 -19.32 -20.65
N PRO A 9 -23.92 -19.10 -21.82
CA PRO A 9 -23.09 -17.91 -22.07
C PRO A 9 -23.86 -16.59 -21.84
N GLU A 10 -25.18 -16.60 -21.94
CA GLU A 10 -26.01 -15.46 -21.60
C GLU A 10 -26.03 -15.16 -20.10
N HIS A 11 -26.03 -16.19 -19.26
CA HIS A 11 -25.96 -16.02 -17.80
C HIS A 11 -24.64 -15.36 -17.41
N GLU A 12 -23.51 -15.82 -17.96
CA GLU A 12 -22.20 -15.23 -17.67
C GLU A 12 -22.14 -13.76 -18.11
N ALA A 13 -22.61 -13.45 -19.32
CA ALA A 13 -22.63 -12.09 -19.83
C ALA A 13 -23.51 -11.16 -18.99
N VAL A 14 -24.63 -11.65 -18.45
CA VAL A 14 -25.46 -10.87 -17.52
C VAL A 14 -24.78 -10.74 -16.16
N PHE A 15 -24.15 -11.81 -15.68
CA PHE A 15 -23.46 -11.84 -14.39
C PHE A 15 -22.34 -10.80 -14.32
N GLU A 16 -21.54 -10.67 -15.38
CA GLU A 16 -20.51 -9.61 -15.51
C GLU A 16 -21.11 -8.19 -15.50
N LEU A 17 -22.35 -8.03 -15.94
CA LEU A 17 -23.04 -6.74 -15.99
C LEU A 17 -23.76 -6.36 -14.68
N LEU A 18 -23.92 -7.29 -13.73
CA LEU A 18 -24.64 -7.05 -12.47
C LEU A 18 -24.06 -5.89 -11.63
N PRO A 19 -22.73 -5.75 -11.45
CA PRO A 19 -22.18 -4.64 -10.67
C PRO A 19 -22.54 -3.27 -11.27
N TRP A 20 -22.52 -3.18 -12.60
CA TRP A 20 -22.87 -1.97 -13.35
C TRP A 20 -24.38 -1.69 -13.32
N TRP A 21 -25.21 -2.74 -13.31
CA TRP A 21 -26.65 -2.64 -13.18
C TRP A 21 -27.05 -2.06 -11.81
N VAL A 22 -26.46 -2.58 -10.72
CA VAL A 22 -26.68 -2.07 -9.36
C VAL A 22 -26.23 -0.62 -9.23
N ASN A 23 -25.13 -0.25 -9.87
CA ASN A 23 -24.62 1.13 -9.91
C ASN A 23 -25.34 2.03 -10.93
N ASN A 24 -26.33 1.51 -11.66
CA ASN A 24 -27.11 2.21 -12.69
C ASN A 24 -26.27 2.90 -13.78
N THR A 25 -25.14 2.29 -14.16
CA THR A 25 -24.20 2.82 -15.18
C THR A 25 -24.34 2.16 -16.54
N LEU A 26 -25.28 1.23 -16.70
CA LEU A 26 -25.52 0.52 -17.96
C LEU A 26 -26.29 1.37 -18.96
N THR A 27 -26.15 1.04 -20.24
CA THR A 27 -27.02 1.59 -21.29
C THR A 27 -28.46 1.06 -21.14
N THR A 28 -29.44 1.78 -21.69
CA THR A 28 -30.86 1.39 -21.61
C THR A 28 -31.14 -0.01 -22.17
N GLU A 29 -30.41 -0.42 -23.21
CA GLU A 29 -30.53 -1.73 -23.84
C GLU A 29 -29.98 -2.85 -22.94
N GLU A 30 -28.78 -2.66 -22.38
CA GLU A 30 -28.16 -3.59 -21.45
C GLU A 30 -28.97 -3.71 -20.15
N HIS A 31 -29.46 -2.59 -19.63
CA HIS A 31 -30.27 -2.57 -18.42
C HIS A 31 -31.58 -3.37 -18.59
N SER A 32 -32.18 -3.33 -19.78
CA SER A 32 -33.40 -4.11 -20.07
C SER A 32 -33.09 -5.60 -20.14
N ARG A 33 -31.97 -5.97 -20.77
CA ARG A 33 -31.50 -7.36 -20.87
C ARG A 33 -31.17 -7.96 -19.49
N VAL A 34 -30.41 -7.23 -18.67
CA VAL A 34 -30.07 -7.67 -17.31
C VAL A 34 -31.34 -7.81 -16.46
N ARG A 35 -32.28 -6.86 -16.55
CA ARG A 35 -33.55 -6.94 -15.83
C ARG A 35 -34.34 -8.20 -16.17
N GLU A 36 -34.53 -8.49 -17.46
CA GLU A 36 -35.27 -9.67 -17.92
C GLU A 36 -34.63 -10.98 -17.42
N HIS A 37 -33.30 -11.06 -17.42
CA HIS A 37 -32.59 -12.24 -16.94
C HIS A 37 -32.67 -12.37 -15.40
N VAL A 38 -32.45 -11.28 -14.67
CA VAL A 38 -32.53 -11.26 -13.20
C VAL A 38 -33.94 -11.65 -12.74
N GLU A 39 -35.01 -11.21 -13.40
CA GLU A 39 -36.37 -11.62 -13.04
C GLU A 39 -36.61 -13.14 -13.11
N ASN A 40 -35.85 -13.85 -13.94
CA ASN A 40 -36.02 -15.29 -14.17
C ASN A 40 -34.90 -16.16 -13.55
N CYS A 41 -33.80 -15.56 -13.09
CA CYS A 41 -32.65 -16.28 -12.55
C CYS A 41 -32.44 -15.99 -11.05
N ALA A 42 -32.69 -16.99 -10.19
CA ALA A 42 -32.53 -16.85 -8.74
C ALA A 42 -31.08 -16.56 -8.30
N LEU A 43 -30.08 -17.06 -9.03
CA LEU A 43 -28.66 -16.79 -8.73
C LEU A 43 -28.33 -15.31 -8.96
N CYS A 44 -28.75 -14.75 -10.09
CA CYS A 44 -28.52 -13.34 -10.41
C CYS A 44 -29.32 -12.40 -9.48
N GLN A 45 -30.49 -12.80 -8.98
CA GLN A 45 -31.23 -12.04 -7.96
C GLN A 45 -30.42 -11.95 -6.66
N GLN A 46 -29.94 -13.09 -6.16
CA GLN A 46 -29.18 -13.15 -4.93
C GLN A 46 -27.88 -12.32 -5.01
N GLU A 47 -27.19 -12.40 -6.15
CA GLU A 47 -25.97 -11.63 -6.37
C GLU A 47 -26.26 -10.12 -6.43
N ALA A 48 -27.32 -9.71 -7.16
CA ALA A 48 -27.72 -8.31 -7.23
C ALA A 48 -28.10 -7.72 -5.86
N GLU A 49 -28.77 -8.49 -5.01
CA GLU A 49 -29.06 -8.10 -3.62
C GLU A 49 -27.77 -7.93 -2.80
N THR A 50 -26.84 -8.88 -2.92
CA THR A 50 -25.55 -8.84 -2.23
C THR A 50 -24.73 -7.61 -2.62
N LEU A 51 -24.64 -7.33 -3.92
CA LEU A 51 -23.97 -6.14 -4.46
C LEU A 51 -24.66 -4.85 -4.00
N GLY A 52 -26.00 -4.82 -3.99
CA GLY A 52 -26.78 -3.67 -3.50
C GLY A 52 -26.53 -3.35 -2.03
N HIS A 53 -26.41 -4.37 -1.19
CA HIS A 53 -26.05 -4.20 0.23
C HIS A 53 -24.65 -3.60 0.39
N GLN A 54 -23.67 -4.09 -0.37
CA GLN A 54 -22.30 -3.56 -0.32
C GLN A 54 -22.23 -2.08 -0.75
N THR A 55 -22.88 -1.71 -1.86
CA THR A 55 -22.92 -0.31 -2.31
C THR A 55 -23.60 0.60 -1.28
N THR A 56 -24.63 0.10 -0.59
CA THR A 56 -25.33 0.86 0.46
C THR A 56 -24.43 1.13 1.66
N VAL A 57 -23.70 0.11 2.14
CA VAL A 57 -22.76 0.27 3.27
C VAL A 57 -21.67 1.28 2.94
N LEU A 58 -21.07 1.18 1.75
CA LEU A 58 -20.03 2.12 1.31
C LEU A 58 -20.55 3.56 1.19
N SER A 59 -21.79 3.73 0.72
CA SER A 59 -22.41 5.05 0.59
C SER A 59 -22.66 5.68 1.96
N MET A 60 -23.14 4.91 2.95
CA MET A 60 -23.42 5.39 4.30
C MET A 60 -22.14 5.83 5.05
N ASP A 61 -21.05 5.08 4.92
CA ASP A 61 -19.75 5.46 5.50
C ASP A 61 -19.18 6.72 4.85
N SER A 62 -19.37 6.85 3.53
CA SER A 62 -18.93 8.03 2.79
C SER A 62 -19.74 9.27 3.16
N ASP A 63 -21.06 9.18 3.29
CA ASP A 63 -21.92 10.29 3.68
C ASP A 63 -21.62 10.76 5.11
N ALA A 64 -21.28 9.84 6.03
CA ALA A 64 -20.82 10.18 7.37
C ALA A 64 -19.46 10.91 7.37
N ALA A 65 -18.56 10.56 6.46
CA ALA A 65 -17.28 11.23 6.27
C ALA A 65 -17.41 12.60 5.57
N TYR A 66 -18.35 12.75 4.63
CA TYR A 66 -18.60 13.99 3.88
C TYR A 66 -19.47 15.01 4.63
N ALA A 67 -20.25 14.61 5.64
CA ALA A 67 -21.04 15.53 6.45
C ALA A 67 -20.20 16.57 7.22
N ASN A 68 -18.90 16.31 7.44
CA ASN A 68 -18.01 17.18 8.23
C ASN A 68 -16.87 17.83 7.44
N THR A 69 -16.81 17.64 6.12
CA THR A 69 -15.74 18.18 5.28
C THR A 69 -16.35 18.83 4.04
N SER A 70 -16.27 20.15 3.94
CA SER A 70 -16.58 20.81 2.68
C SER A 70 -15.49 20.45 1.69
N VAL A 71 -15.82 19.54 0.77
CA VAL A 71 -14.97 19.11 -0.36
C VAL A 71 -14.40 20.32 -1.11
N GLU A 72 -15.17 21.42 -1.16
CA GLU A 72 -14.75 22.71 -1.70
C GLU A 72 -13.55 23.33 -0.97
N SER A 73 -13.47 23.22 0.36
CA SER A 73 -12.34 23.76 1.13
C SER A 73 -11.05 22.95 0.93
N GLN A 74 -11.17 21.62 0.81
CA GLN A 74 -10.02 20.75 0.53
C GLN A 74 -9.50 20.98 -0.89
N LEU A 75 -10.41 21.10 -1.87
CA LEU A 75 -10.03 21.44 -3.24
C LEU A 75 -9.36 22.82 -3.31
N ASN A 76 -9.90 23.82 -2.60
CA ASN A 76 -9.27 25.14 -2.53
C ASN A 76 -7.90 25.08 -1.87
N SER A 77 -7.73 24.27 -0.82
CA SER A 77 -6.42 24.08 -0.16
C SER A 77 -5.40 23.42 -1.09
N VAL A 78 -5.82 22.50 -1.97
CA VAL A 78 -4.95 21.88 -2.97
C VAL A 78 -4.59 22.88 -4.08
N LEU A 79 -5.58 23.61 -4.61
CA LEU A 79 -5.36 24.66 -5.62
C LEU A 79 -4.43 25.74 -5.10
N GLN A 80 -4.62 26.16 -3.86
CA GLN A 80 -3.78 27.16 -3.21
C GLN A 80 -2.35 26.64 -2.98
N ARG A 81 -2.17 25.34 -2.73
CA ARG A 81 -0.85 24.70 -2.62
C ARG A 81 -0.13 24.60 -3.96
N ILE A 82 -0.87 24.45 -5.06
CA ILE A 82 -0.33 24.48 -6.42
C ILE A 82 0.07 25.91 -6.82
N ASP A 83 -0.76 26.91 -6.51
CA ASP A 83 -0.45 28.33 -6.77
C ASP A 83 0.69 28.86 -5.87
N SER A 84 0.89 28.24 -4.70
CA SER A 84 1.94 28.62 -3.74
C SER A 84 3.26 27.88 -3.94
N ASP A 85 3.46 27.16 -5.05
CA ASP A 85 4.76 26.63 -5.44
C ASP A 85 5.44 27.57 -6.46
N PRO A 86 6.14 28.63 -6.03
CA PRO A 86 6.99 29.40 -6.90
C PRO A 86 8.27 28.60 -7.18
N GLN A 87 8.18 27.59 -8.05
CA GLN A 87 9.37 27.16 -8.77
C GLN A 87 9.85 28.30 -9.67
N SER A 88 10.75 29.09 -9.08
CA SER A 88 12.09 29.31 -9.63
C SER A 88 12.16 29.80 -11.07
N HIS A 89 11.39 30.85 -11.39
CA HIS A 89 11.79 31.80 -12.41
C HIS A 89 12.61 32.92 -11.77
N ASP A 90 13.82 32.58 -11.29
CA ASP A 90 14.79 33.59 -10.89
C ASP A 90 16.01 33.59 -11.83
N SER A 91 15.93 34.51 -12.79
CA SER A 91 16.89 35.61 -12.86
C SER A 91 18.36 35.23 -12.68
N ILE A 92 19.05 34.87 -13.77
CA ILE A 92 20.51 34.97 -13.83
C ILE A 92 20.88 36.46 -13.84
N GLN A 93 20.87 37.09 -12.66
CA GLN A 93 21.50 38.39 -12.45
C GLN A 93 22.88 38.18 -11.83
N SER A 94 23.88 38.41 -12.69
CA SER A 94 25.30 38.61 -12.41
C SER A 94 25.56 39.36 -11.09
N VAL A 95 26.16 38.69 -10.12
CA VAL A 95 26.97 39.33 -9.07
C VAL A 95 28.38 38.74 -9.09
N LYS A 96 29.34 39.61 -9.42
CA LYS A 96 30.78 39.34 -9.51
C LYS A 96 31.39 39.10 -8.12
N GLN A 97 31.86 37.89 -7.86
CA GLN A 97 33.05 37.69 -7.00
C GLN A 97 33.85 36.48 -7.52
N PRO A 98 35.09 36.67 -8.00
CA PRO A 98 35.91 35.56 -8.46
C PRO A 98 36.52 34.85 -7.24
N SER A 99 36.00 33.67 -6.92
CA SER A 99 36.63 32.79 -5.94
C SER A 99 37.89 32.19 -6.56
N LEU A 100 38.97 32.14 -5.78
CA LEU A 100 40.26 31.54 -6.18
C LEU A 100 40.09 30.08 -6.67
N TYR A 101 39.03 29.41 -6.25
CA TYR A 101 38.61 28.07 -6.70
C TYR A 101 38.32 28.00 -8.21
N GLN A 102 37.73 29.05 -8.81
CA GLN A 102 37.47 29.07 -10.25
C GLN A 102 38.75 29.20 -11.09
N ARG A 103 39.85 29.72 -10.53
CA ARG A 103 41.14 29.76 -11.24
C ARG A 103 41.83 28.39 -11.25
N LEU A 104 41.70 27.59 -10.19
CA LEU A 104 42.24 26.22 -10.18
C LEU A 104 41.46 25.27 -11.09
N LEU A 105 40.12 25.37 -11.11
CA LEU A 105 39.29 24.54 -12.00
C LEU A 105 39.54 24.81 -13.49
N ARG A 106 39.92 26.04 -13.86
CA ARG A 106 40.20 26.38 -15.25
C ARG A 106 41.55 25.85 -15.76
N GLN A 107 42.50 25.57 -14.86
CA GLN A 107 43.77 24.93 -15.23
C GLN A 107 43.64 23.42 -15.41
N LEU A 108 42.71 22.77 -14.71
CA LEU A 108 42.44 21.33 -14.88
C LEU A 108 41.70 20.98 -16.18
N VAL A 109 41.00 21.95 -16.78
CA VAL A 109 40.24 21.75 -18.03
C VAL A 109 41.05 22.19 -19.28
N ALA A 110 42.20 22.82 -19.11
CA ALA A 110 42.97 23.37 -20.23
C ALA A 110 43.79 22.34 -21.00
N GLU A 111 44.17 21.19 -20.41
CA GLU A 111 45.10 20.23 -21.05
C GLU A 111 44.75 18.75 -20.80
N ALA A 112 43.48 18.35 -20.94
CA ALA A 112 43.12 16.93 -20.98
C ALA A 112 42.45 16.58 -22.32
N PRO A 113 42.97 15.60 -23.10
CA PRO A 113 42.34 15.14 -24.35
C PRO A 113 41.04 14.38 -24.04
N LEU A 114 39.98 15.16 -23.86
CA LEU A 114 38.62 14.84 -23.43
C LEU A 114 37.77 14.08 -24.47
N ARG A 115 38.36 13.15 -25.22
CA ARG A 115 37.61 12.30 -26.17
C ARG A 115 37.30 10.90 -25.64
N TRP A 116 38.00 10.44 -24.62
CA TRP A 116 37.83 9.09 -24.06
C TRP A 116 37.20 9.04 -22.66
N ALA A 117 37.19 10.15 -21.91
CA ALA A 117 36.60 10.19 -20.57
C ALA A 117 35.05 10.16 -20.57
N ALA A 118 34.42 10.67 -21.62
CA ALA A 118 32.96 10.69 -21.74
C ALA A 118 32.35 9.29 -21.95
N VAL A 119 33.11 8.33 -22.49
CA VAL A 119 32.65 6.95 -22.73
C VAL A 119 32.71 6.09 -21.45
N ALA A 120 33.67 6.37 -20.56
CA ALA A 120 33.80 5.63 -19.31
C ALA A 120 32.71 6.01 -18.29
N ALA A 121 32.32 7.29 -18.22
CA ALA A 121 31.32 7.76 -17.26
C ALA A 121 29.91 7.23 -17.55
N THR A 122 29.53 7.09 -18.83
CA THR A 122 28.23 6.51 -19.20
C THR A 122 28.18 4.99 -18.98
N GLY A 123 29.29 4.28 -19.25
CA GLY A 123 29.39 2.84 -18.97
C GLY A 123 29.23 2.49 -17.49
N LEU A 124 29.82 3.31 -16.60
CA LEU A 124 29.71 3.09 -15.15
C LEU A 124 28.27 3.29 -14.65
N LEU A 125 27.55 4.27 -15.19
CA LEU A 125 26.16 4.55 -14.80
C LEU A 125 25.21 3.42 -15.23
N VAL A 126 25.36 2.92 -16.47
CA VAL A 126 24.57 1.78 -16.97
C VAL A 126 24.89 0.51 -16.20
N PHE A 127 26.15 0.28 -15.83
CA PHE A 127 26.53 -0.88 -15.02
C PHE A 127 25.95 -0.83 -13.60
N ILE A 128 25.97 0.33 -12.94
CA ILE A 128 25.33 0.50 -11.62
C ILE A 128 23.82 0.31 -11.71
N LEU A 129 23.16 0.86 -12.74
CA LEU A 129 21.73 0.65 -12.98
C LEU A 129 21.39 -0.82 -13.26
N GLY A 130 22.21 -1.50 -14.06
CA GLY A 130 22.04 -2.92 -14.36
C GLY A 130 22.18 -3.82 -13.12
N VAL A 131 23.16 -3.53 -12.26
CA VAL A 131 23.33 -4.28 -11.00
C VAL A 131 22.17 -4.03 -10.03
N GLN A 132 21.64 -2.80 -9.92
CA GLN A 132 20.46 -2.56 -9.08
C GLN A 132 19.19 -3.23 -9.62
N LEU A 133 19.02 -3.29 -10.95
CA LEU A 133 17.88 -3.98 -11.56
C LEU A 133 17.96 -5.50 -11.45
N TRP A 134 19.17 -6.08 -11.43
CA TRP A 134 19.35 -7.53 -11.23
C TRP A 134 19.20 -7.97 -9.77
N SER A 135 19.42 -7.07 -8.80
CA SER A 135 19.12 -7.38 -7.40
C SER A 135 17.62 -7.38 -7.07
N VAL A 136 16.75 -7.03 -8.03
CA VAL A 136 15.33 -7.37 -7.96
C VAL A 136 15.18 -8.79 -8.48
N GLU A 137 15.76 -9.72 -7.73
CA GLU A 137 15.32 -11.11 -7.74
C GLU A 137 13.93 -11.04 -7.10
N THR A 138 12.91 -10.99 -7.95
CA THR A 138 11.53 -11.14 -7.55
C THR A 138 11.41 -12.53 -6.96
N ALA A 139 11.58 -12.61 -5.64
CA ALA A 139 10.79 -13.54 -4.85
C ALA A 139 9.35 -13.18 -5.19
N ASP A 140 8.85 -13.93 -6.15
CA ASP A 140 7.51 -13.92 -6.67
C ASP A 140 6.58 -14.45 -5.56
N ASP A 141 6.50 -13.67 -4.47
CA ASP A 141 5.66 -13.90 -3.31
C ASP A 141 4.36 -13.15 -3.51
N TYR A 142 3.60 -13.62 -4.51
CA TYR A 142 2.24 -13.19 -4.73
C TYR A 142 1.31 -14.10 -3.92
N THR A 143 1.05 -13.71 -2.69
CA THR A 143 0.08 -14.36 -1.81
C THR A 143 -1.33 -13.95 -2.25
N VAL A 144 -2.07 -14.90 -2.82
CA VAL A 144 -3.46 -14.71 -3.21
C VAL A 144 -4.33 -14.83 -1.96
N LEU A 145 -5.19 -13.85 -1.68
CA LEU A 145 -6.15 -13.82 -0.56
C LEU A 145 -7.19 -14.98 -0.55
N SER A 146 -6.99 -16.01 -1.38
CA SER A 146 -7.87 -17.15 -1.62
C SER A 146 -7.18 -18.51 -1.43
N SER A 147 -5.93 -18.59 -0.95
CA SER A 147 -5.37 -19.87 -0.50
C SER A 147 -6.08 -20.31 0.78
N GLY A 148 -7.14 -21.11 0.60
CA GLY A 148 -7.91 -21.69 1.68
C GLY A 148 -7.05 -22.56 2.60
N VAL A 149 -7.29 -22.40 3.90
CA VAL A 149 -7.27 -23.42 4.96
C VAL A 149 -6.32 -24.58 4.67
N GLY A 150 -5.04 -24.46 5.06
CA GLY A 150 -4.13 -25.58 4.91
C GLY A 150 -2.65 -25.43 5.27
N SER A 151 -2.15 -24.24 5.65
CA SER A 151 -0.82 -24.12 6.28
C SER A 151 -1.01 -23.84 7.77
N ALA A 152 -0.26 -24.54 8.61
CA ALA A 152 -0.09 -24.15 10.00
C ALA A 152 0.73 -22.85 9.99
N GLU A 153 0.05 -21.72 9.81
CA GLU A 153 0.64 -20.40 9.70
C GLU A 153 0.93 -19.89 11.11
N THR A 154 2.21 -19.87 11.45
CA THR A 154 2.77 -19.15 12.58
C THR A 154 2.40 -17.68 12.39
N LEU A 155 1.45 -17.16 13.16
CA LEU A 155 1.04 -15.75 13.07
C LEU A 155 2.27 -14.88 13.35
N GLN A 156 2.54 -13.90 12.49
CA GLN A 156 3.66 -12.98 12.68
C GLN A 156 3.14 -11.54 12.80
N ILE A 157 3.65 -10.80 13.78
CA ILE A 157 3.31 -9.38 14.00
C ILE A 157 4.60 -8.56 13.97
N SER A 158 4.69 -7.63 13.03
CA SER A 158 5.79 -6.67 12.94
C SER A 158 5.44 -5.41 13.73
N VAL A 159 6.32 -5.03 14.66
CA VAL A 159 6.21 -3.84 15.50
C VAL A 159 7.37 -2.90 15.16
N GLY A 160 7.02 -1.71 14.69
CA GLY A 160 7.95 -0.60 14.44
C GLY A 160 7.98 0.36 15.63
N PHE A 161 9.17 0.58 16.20
CA PHE A 161 9.40 1.55 17.26
C PHE A 161 9.87 2.89 16.70
N LEU A 162 9.58 3.97 17.43
CA LEU A 162 10.11 5.29 17.13
C LEU A 162 11.64 5.28 17.06
N ALA A 163 12.22 6.03 16.12
CA ALA A 163 13.67 6.15 15.95
C ALA A 163 14.43 6.71 17.18
N SER A 164 13.71 7.29 18.14
CA SER A 164 14.25 7.80 19.41
C SER A 164 14.42 6.73 20.48
N VAL A 165 13.85 5.53 20.29
CA VAL A 165 13.88 4.42 21.25
C VAL A 165 15.10 3.55 20.95
N SER A 166 15.88 3.23 21.97
CA SER A 166 17.02 2.32 21.81
C SER A 166 16.58 0.87 21.66
N SER A 167 17.43 0.02 21.05
CA SER A 167 17.15 -1.41 20.91
C SER A 167 16.91 -2.10 22.26
N GLU A 168 17.59 -1.65 23.31
CA GLU A 168 17.48 -2.21 24.66
C GLU A 168 16.15 -1.83 25.32
N GLU A 169 15.70 -0.59 25.14
CA GLU A 169 14.38 -0.14 25.62
C GLU A 169 13.23 -0.81 24.85
N ALA A 170 13.38 -0.98 23.54
CA ALA A 170 12.37 -1.68 22.72
C ALA A 170 12.24 -3.15 23.13
N GLU A 171 13.36 -3.85 23.36
CA GLU A 171 13.36 -5.23 23.86
C GLU A 171 12.74 -5.35 25.26
N GLN A 172 13.01 -4.39 26.15
CA GLN A 172 12.41 -4.39 27.48
C GLN A 172 10.88 -4.26 27.41
N VAL A 173 10.38 -3.38 26.55
CA VAL A 173 8.93 -3.14 26.36
C VAL A 173 8.26 -4.35 25.72
N LEU A 174 8.87 -4.92 24.69
CA LEU A 174 8.42 -6.17 24.09
C LEU A 174 8.38 -7.31 25.11
N GLY A 175 9.41 -7.41 25.96
CA GLY A 175 9.46 -8.40 27.03
C GLY A 175 8.30 -8.28 28.01
N GLU A 176 7.94 -7.06 28.41
CA GLU A 176 6.79 -6.79 29.30
C GLU A 176 5.47 -7.23 28.66
N PHE A 177 5.25 -6.93 27.39
CA PHE A 177 4.06 -7.37 26.65
C PHE A 177 3.98 -8.89 26.50
N VAL A 178 5.11 -9.52 26.15
CA VAL A 178 5.18 -10.98 25.97
C VAL A 178 4.90 -11.71 27.28
N GLU A 179 5.39 -11.20 28.42
CA GLU A 179 5.09 -11.76 29.74
C GLU A 179 3.60 -11.64 30.10
N ASP A 180 2.93 -10.54 29.73
CA ASP A 180 1.51 -10.32 30.05
C ASP A 180 0.59 -11.24 29.24
N TRP A 181 0.90 -11.48 27.97
CA TRP A 181 0.04 -12.26 27.10
C TRP A 181 0.05 -13.77 27.38
N ASN A 182 1.08 -14.30 28.08
CA ASN A 182 1.17 -15.72 28.46
C ASN A 182 1.08 -16.70 27.26
N TYR A 183 1.52 -16.29 26.07
CA TYR A 183 1.66 -17.15 24.89
C TYR A 183 3.13 -17.46 24.59
N PRO A 184 3.44 -18.66 24.08
CA PRO A 184 4.78 -18.94 23.56
C PRO A 184 5.01 -18.12 22.28
N VAL A 185 5.90 -17.14 22.38
CA VAL A 185 6.26 -16.26 21.26
C VAL A 185 7.76 -16.16 21.12
N THR A 186 8.20 -16.06 19.88
CA THR A 186 9.60 -15.81 19.54
C THR A 186 9.73 -14.40 18.96
N THR A 187 10.48 -13.53 19.62
CA THR A 187 10.76 -12.17 19.13
C THR A 187 12.07 -12.15 18.35
N ARG A 188 12.04 -11.64 17.10
CA ARG A 188 13.20 -11.49 16.23
C ARG A 188 13.36 -10.04 15.79
N GLN A 189 14.52 -9.44 16.00
CA GLN A 189 14.83 -8.12 15.44
C GLN A 189 15.18 -8.26 13.96
N VAL A 190 14.47 -7.55 13.09
CA VAL A 190 14.71 -7.57 11.63
C VAL A 190 15.46 -6.32 11.17
N ALA A 191 15.28 -5.19 11.87
CA ALA A 191 16.01 -3.95 11.64
C ALA A 191 16.14 -3.14 12.94
N ASN A 192 16.98 -2.08 12.93
CA ASN A 192 17.34 -1.27 14.11
C ASN A 192 16.14 -0.72 14.92
N SER A 193 14.94 -0.69 14.35
CA SER A 193 13.71 -0.24 15.01
C SER A 193 12.50 -1.11 14.67
N ARG A 194 12.70 -2.33 14.14
CA ARG A 194 11.62 -3.23 13.75
C ARG A 194 11.82 -4.63 14.32
N TYR A 195 10.81 -5.08 15.04
CA TYR A 195 10.75 -6.38 15.69
C TYR A 195 9.62 -7.19 15.10
N VAL A 196 9.82 -8.49 14.91
CA VAL A 196 8.79 -9.43 14.49
C VAL A 196 8.54 -10.39 15.65
N ILE A 197 7.28 -10.49 16.06
CA ILE A 197 6.77 -11.42 17.06
C ILE A 197 6.13 -12.57 16.31
N GLU A 198 6.71 -13.76 16.45
CA GLU A 198 6.26 -15.00 15.82
C GLU A 198 5.53 -15.84 16.88
N TYR A 199 4.28 -16.21 16.62
CA TYR A 199 3.43 -16.96 17.54
C TYR A 199 3.42 -18.44 17.17
N ASP A 200 3.93 -19.29 18.06
CA ASP A 200 4.09 -20.73 17.81
C ASP A 200 2.75 -21.49 17.75
N ASP A 201 1.66 -20.88 18.20
CA ASP A 201 0.32 -21.50 18.26
C ASP A 201 -0.73 -20.61 17.59
N SER A 202 -1.82 -21.23 17.14
CA SER A 202 -2.93 -20.52 16.49
C SER A 202 -3.68 -19.67 17.52
N ILE A 203 -3.57 -18.35 17.42
CA ILE A 203 -4.31 -17.39 18.26
C ILE A 203 -5.68 -17.12 17.63
N SER A 204 -6.70 -16.95 18.47
CA SER A 204 -8.03 -16.59 17.99
C SER A 204 -8.08 -15.13 17.52
N VAL A 205 -8.83 -14.85 16.45
CA VAL A 205 -9.03 -13.49 15.90
C VAL A 205 -9.33 -12.41 16.97
N PRO A 206 -10.20 -12.62 17.98
CA PRO A 206 -10.44 -11.61 19.00
C PRO A 206 -9.24 -11.34 19.91
N GLU A 207 -8.39 -12.34 20.17
CA GLU A 207 -7.16 -12.17 20.95
C GLU A 207 -6.11 -11.40 20.14
N VAL A 208 -5.97 -11.68 18.84
CA VAL A 208 -5.09 -10.91 17.94
C VAL A 208 -5.49 -9.44 17.93
N HIS A 209 -6.79 -9.14 17.88
CA HIS A 209 -7.27 -7.77 17.90
C HIS A 209 -6.98 -7.05 19.23
N ALA A 210 -7.06 -7.76 20.35
CA ALA A 210 -6.72 -7.21 21.67
C ALA A 210 -5.22 -6.86 21.74
N ILE A 211 -4.36 -7.79 21.31
CA ILE A 211 -2.91 -7.60 21.24
C ILE A 211 -2.55 -6.43 20.31
N TYR A 212 -3.16 -6.38 19.12
CA TYR A 212 -2.94 -5.30 18.16
C TYR A 212 -3.30 -3.94 18.75
N SER A 213 -4.47 -3.84 19.39
CA SER A 213 -4.96 -2.61 20.00
C SER A 213 -4.05 -2.16 21.15
N GLU A 214 -3.52 -3.09 21.94
CA GLU A 214 -2.61 -2.78 23.03
C GLU A 214 -1.27 -2.23 22.54
N LEU A 215 -0.70 -2.84 21.50
CA LEU A 215 0.53 -2.38 20.85
C LEU A 215 0.35 -1.01 20.19
N GLU A 216 -0.75 -0.78 19.47
CA GLU A 216 -1.01 0.49 18.79
C GLU A 216 -1.18 1.66 19.77
N ASN A 217 -1.71 1.39 20.97
CA ASN A 217 -1.90 2.43 21.99
C ASN A 217 -0.63 2.78 22.78
N HIS A 218 0.49 2.10 22.54
CA HIS A 218 1.72 2.34 23.29
C HIS A 218 2.49 3.57 22.72
N PRO A 219 2.95 4.52 23.57
CA PRO A 219 3.53 5.80 23.13
C PRO A 219 4.85 5.70 22.35
N TRP A 220 5.45 4.51 22.30
CA TRP A 220 6.74 4.26 21.66
C TRP A 220 6.64 3.45 20.37
N ILE A 221 5.44 2.96 20.05
CA ILE A 221 5.17 2.18 18.86
C ILE A 221 4.68 3.13 17.77
N GLU A 222 5.37 3.13 16.64
CA GLU A 222 5.06 3.98 15.48
C GLU A 222 4.07 3.30 14.54
N HIS A 223 4.22 1.98 14.35
CA HIS A 223 3.36 1.18 13.48
C HIS A 223 3.34 -0.30 13.89
N VAL A 224 2.19 -0.95 13.71
CA VAL A 224 2.00 -2.40 13.90
C VAL A 224 1.39 -2.99 12.64
N GLU A 225 2.02 -4.04 12.11
CA GLU A 225 1.64 -4.70 10.86
C GLU A 225 1.53 -6.22 11.09
N LEU A 226 0.43 -6.83 10.64
CA LEU A 226 0.27 -8.28 10.64
C LEU A 226 0.98 -8.84 9.40
N LEU A 227 1.92 -9.75 9.60
CA LEU A 227 2.62 -10.46 8.53
C LEU A 227 1.95 -11.83 8.31
N PRO A 228 1.78 -12.25 7.03
CA PRO A 228 1.30 -13.58 6.69
C PRO A 228 2.32 -14.68 7.03
#